data_AF-A0A251UMQ3-F1
#
_entry.id   AF-A0A251UMQ3-F1
#
_cell.length_a   1.000
_cell.length_b   1.000
_cell.length_c   1.000
_cell.angle_alpha   90.00
_cell.angle_beta   90.00
_cell.angle_gamma   90.00
#
_symmetry.space_group_name_H-M   'P 1'
#
loop_
_entity.id
_entity.type
_entity.pdbx_description
1 polymer ?
#
loop_
_entity_poly.entity_id
_entity_poly.type
_entity_poly.pdbx_seq_one_letter_code
_entity_poly.pdbx_strand_id
1 'polypeptide(L)'
;MEYLPVEVIGNILSRLGAARDMVIASATCLKWDEAWRVHLHTLSFNSNDWPVYHELTTSRLEILITRTIFQTRGLQCLSIIMDSWIMWMNSQQPR
;
A
#
# COMPACT_ATOMS: atom_id res chain seq x y z
N MET A 1 -4.80 15.55 -17.33
CA MET A 1 -3.93 14.35 -17.25
C MET A 1 -4.24 13.30 -18.32
N GLU A 2 -5.33 13.40 -19.08
CA GLU A 2 -5.72 12.39 -20.08
C GLU A 2 -4.74 12.22 -21.25
N TYR A 3 -3.84 13.19 -21.47
CA TYR A 3 -2.86 13.16 -22.55
C TYR A 3 -1.62 12.29 -22.28
N LEU A 4 -1.36 11.90 -21.02
CA LEU A 4 -0.21 11.04 -20.69
C LEU A 4 -0.57 9.58 -20.96
N PRO A 5 0.23 8.80 -21.72
CA PRO A 5 0.02 7.37 -21.90
C PRO A 5 -0.01 6.62 -20.57
N VAL A 6 -0.78 5.52 -20.51
CA VAL A 6 -0.96 4.73 -19.27
C VAL A 6 0.38 4.14 -18.79
N GLU A 7 1.27 3.84 -19.72
CA GLU A 7 2.62 3.32 -19.48
C GLU A 7 3.51 4.35 -18.80
N VAL A 8 3.34 5.64 -19.13
CA VAL A 8 4.09 6.73 -18.49
C VAL A 8 3.64 6.88 -17.05
N ILE A 9 2.33 6.82 -16.80
CA ILE A 9 1.78 6.83 -15.44
C ILE A 9 2.25 5.59 -14.68
N GLY A 10 2.24 4.42 -15.32
CA GLY A 10 2.76 3.17 -14.76
C GLY A 10 4.23 3.26 -14.37
N ASN A 11 5.07 3.92 -15.18
CA ASN A 11 6.49 4.13 -14.87
C ASN A 11 6.72 5.16 -13.74
N ILE A 12 5.76 6.06 -13.49
CA ILE A 12 5.77 6.93 -12.31
C ILE A 12 5.39 6.11 -11.09
N LEU A 13 4.29 5.35 -11.18
CA LEU A 13 3.83 4.48 -10.10
C LEU A 13 4.91 3.46 -9.73
N SER A 14 5.62 2.84 -10.66
CA SER A 14 6.68 1.87 -10.36
C SER A 14 7.83 2.41 -9.51
N ARG A 15 8.00 3.74 -9.44
CA ARG A 15 8.99 4.42 -8.60
C ARG A 15 8.43 4.79 -7.22
N LEU A 16 7.12 4.81 -7.07
CA LEU A 16 6.48 4.91 -5.77
C LEU A 16 6.53 3.50 -5.15
N GLY A 17 6.89 3.41 -3.88
CA GLY A 17 6.91 2.14 -3.14
C GLY A 17 5.80 2.06 -2.11
N ALA A 18 5.43 3.21 -1.52
CA ALA A 18 4.49 3.30 -0.42
C ALA A 18 3.05 3.06 -0.87
N ALA A 19 2.36 2.13 -0.21
CA ALA A 19 0.96 1.80 -0.45
C ALA A 19 0.03 3.02 -0.33
N ARG A 20 0.41 3.98 0.53
CA ARG A 20 -0.27 5.28 0.70
C ARG A 20 -0.38 6.06 -0.61
N ASP A 21 0.78 6.42 -1.17
CA ASP A 21 0.86 7.35 -2.29
C ASP A 21 0.20 6.75 -3.52
N MET A 22 0.32 5.44 -3.64
CA MET A 22 -0.32 4.62 -4.64
C MET A 22 -1.84 4.65 -4.61
N VAL A 23 -2.45 4.41 -3.44
CA VAL A 23 -3.91 4.42 -3.28
C VAL A 23 -4.47 5.83 -3.55
N ILE A 24 -3.76 6.87 -3.09
CA ILE A 24 -4.14 8.26 -3.39
C ILE A 24 -4.07 8.51 -4.90
N ALA A 25 -2.97 8.11 -5.55
CA ALA A 25 -2.77 8.32 -6.97
C ALA A 25 -3.83 7.59 -7.81
N SER A 26 -4.14 6.32 -7.50
CA SER A 26 -5.14 5.53 -8.23
C SER A 26 -6.55 6.11 -8.13
N ALA A 27 -6.86 6.82 -7.03
CA ALA A 27 -8.16 7.47 -6.83
C ALA A 27 -8.34 8.78 -7.61
N THR A 28 -7.29 9.31 -8.27
CA THR A 28 -7.37 10.62 -8.94
C THR A 28 -8.20 10.60 -10.22
N CYS A 29 -8.02 9.61 -11.10
CA CYS A 29 -8.85 9.38 -12.26
C CYS A 29 -8.70 7.95 -12.82
N LEU A 30 -9.60 7.57 -13.74
CA LEU A 30 -9.64 6.24 -14.35
C LEU A 30 -8.30 5.79 -14.97
N LYS A 31 -7.54 6.74 -15.53
CA LYS A 31 -6.25 6.43 -16.16
C LYS A 31 -5.18 6.03 -15.14
N TRP A 32 -5.23 6.61 -13.94
CA TRP A 32 -4.35 6.21 -12.84
C TRP A 32 -4.79 4.90 -12.21
N ASP A 33 -6.11 4.64 -12.11
CA ASP A 33 -6.62 3.34 -11.68
C ASP A 33 -6.20 2.22 -12.65
N GLU A 34 -6.27 2.47 -13.96
CA GLU A 34 -5.81 1.53 -14.98
C GLU A 34 -4.30 1.27 -14.87
N ALA A 35 -3.49 2.33 -14.80
CA ALA A 35 -2.04 2.21 -14.65
C ALA A 35 -1.65 1.45 -13.37
N TRP A 36 -2.34 1.71 -12.26
CA TRP A 36 -2.16 1.01 -10.99
C TRP A 36 -2.40 -0.49 -11.13
N ARG A 37 -3.49 -0.91 -11.76
CA ARG A 37 -3.82 -2.34 -11.91
C ARG A 37 -2.80 -3.10 -12.76
N VAL A 38 -2.20 -2.46 -13.75
CA VAL A 38 -1.33 -3.11 -14.74
C VAL A 38 0.16 -2.99 -14.39
N HIS A 39 0.59 -1.84 -13.88
CA HIS A 39 2.01 -1.47 -13.76
C HIS A 39 2.53 -1.39 -12.33
N LEU A 40 1.71 -1.71 -11.32
CA LEU A 40 2.21 -1.83 -9.96
C LEU A 40 3.10 -3.07 -9.84
N HIS A 41 4.38 -2.87 -9.58
CA HIS A 41 5.34 -3.96 -9.35
C HIS A 41 5.75 -4.14 -7.89
N THR A 42 5.78 -3.05 -7.11
CA THR A 42 6.19 -3.08 -5.71
C THR A 42 5.14 -2.40 -4.84
N LEU A 43 4.82 -3.03 -3.72
CA LEU A 43 3.90 -2.49 -2.71
C LEU A 43 4.55 -2.58 -1.34
N SER A 44 4.67 -1.46 -0.65
CA SER A 44 5.19 -1.37 0.71
C SER A 44 4.16 -0.79 1.66
N PHE A 45 3.77 -1.58 2.66
CA PHE A 45 3.03 -1.10 3.82
C PHE A 45 4.02 -0.80 4.93
N ASN A 46 4.07 0.43 5.38
CA ASN A 46 4.93 0.84 6.49
C ASN A 46 4.10 1.69 7.45
N SER A 47 3.99 1.26 8.71
CA SER A 47 3.23 1.98 9.74
C SER A 47 3.71 3.43 9.93
N ASN A 48 4.97 3.72 9.63
CA ASN A 48 5.53 5.06 9.69
C ASN A 48 5.09 5.98 8.54
N ASP A 49 4.65 5.42 7.40
CA ASP A 49 4.26 6.21 6.21
C ASP A 49 2.86 6.81 6.34
N TRP A 50 1.98 6.18 7.15
CA TRP A 50 0.63 6.68 7.41
C TRP A 50 0.20 6.35 8.86
N PRO A 51 -0.06 7.35 9.72
CA PRO A 51 -0.57 7.16 11.08
C PRO A 51 -1.80 6.23 11.20
N VAL A 52 -2.73 6.30 10.24
CA VAL A 52 -3.91 5.42 10.12
C VAL A 52 -3.54 3.93 10.11
N TYR A 53 -2.36 3.54 9.61
CA TYR A 53 -1.93 2.16 9.66
C TYR A 53 -1.72 1.63 11.09
N HIS A 54 -1.45 2.51 12.07
CA HIS A 54 -1.46 2.13 13.49
C HIS A 54 -2.87 1.87 14.04
N GLU A 55 -3.90 2.44 13.42
CA GLU A 55 -5.30 2.26 13.81
C GLU A 55 -5.96 1.07 13.07
N LEU A 56 -5.29 0.52 12.05
CA LEU A 56 -5.77 -0.66 11.36
C LEU A 56 -5.53 -1.91 12.19
N THR A 57 -6.60 -2.63 12.50
CA THR A 57 -6.50 -4.00 12.99
C THR A 57 -5.78 -4.86 11.95
N THR A 58 -5.09 -5.91 12.42
CA THR A 58 -4.45 -6.91 11.53
C THR A 58 -5.42 -7.42 10.46
N SER A 59 -6.66 -7.71 10.84
CA SER A 59 -7.71 -8.17 9.92
C SER A 59 -8.04 -7.16 8.81
N ARG A 60 -8.03 -5.85 9.10
CA ARG A 60 -8.25 -4.83 8.08
C ARG A 60 -7.05 -4.73 7.14
N LEU A 61 -5.83 -4.82 7.68
CA LEU A 61 -4.61 -4.83 6.88
C LEU A 61 -4.59 -6.02 5.91
N GLU A 62 -4.93 -7.22 6.40
CA GLU A 62 -5.04 -8.44 5.60
C GLU A 62 -6.05 -8.27 4.45
N ILE A 63 -7.23 -7.70 4.73
CA ILE A 63 -8.24 -7.43 3.69
C ILE A 63 -7.71 -6.44 2.64
N LEU A 64 -7.01 -5.38 3.06
CA LEU A 64 -6.44 -4.39 2.14
C LEU A 64 -5.36 -5.02 1.25
N ILE A 65 -4.39 -5.71 1.86
CA ILE A 65 -3.33 -6.43 1.14
C ILE A 65 -3.94 -7.40 0.15
N THR A 66 -4.89 -8.23 0.59
CA THR A 66 -5.55 -9.22 -0.24
C THR A 66 -6.26 -8.57 -1.42
N ARG A 67 -7.06 -7.52 -1.18
CA ARG A 67 -7.73 -6.78 -2.25
C ARG A 67 -6.74 -6.19 -3.24
N THR A 68 -5.65 -5.58 -2.77
CA THR A 68 -4.65 -4.99 -3.65
C THR A 68 -3.95 -6.05 -4.51
N ILE A 69 -3.62 -7.21 -3.95
CA ILE A 69 -3.05 -8.33 -4.70
C ILE A 69 -4.03 -8.78 -5.79
N PHE A 70 -5.31 -8.98 -5.47
CA PHE A 70 -6.29 -9.45 -6.46
C PHE A 70 -6.68 -8.42 -7.53
N GLN A 71 -6.56 -7.12 -7.21
CA GLN A 71 -6.89 -6.05 -8.14
C GLN A 71 -5.75 -5.69 -9.09
N THR A 72 -4.52 -6.11 -8.78
CA THR A 72 -3.31 -5.79 -9.55
C THR A 72 -2.78 -7.04 -10.24
N ARG A 73 -2.26 -6.88 -11.46
CA ARG A 73 -1.70 -7.98 -12.26
C ARG A 73 -0.18 -8.00 -12.30
N GLY A 74 0.45 -6.88 -11.94
CA GLY A 74 1.90 -6.68 -12.07
C GLY A 74 2.70 -6.89 -10.79
N LEU A 75 2.05 -7.18 -9.65
CA LEU A 75 2.72 -7.15 -8.35
C LEU A 75 3.79 -8.24 -8.25
N GLN A 76 5.04 -7.84 -8.07
CA GLN A 76 6.21 -8.71 -7.97
C GLN A 76 6.80 -8.72 -6.56
N CYS A 77 6.71 -7.60 -5.85
CA CYS A 77 7.29 -7.44 -4.51
C CYS A 77 6.26 -6.85 -3.55
N LEU A 78 6.09 -7.50 -2.40
CA LEU A 78 5.30 -7.02 -1.27
C LEU A 78 6.21 -6.89 -0.05
N SER A 79 6.24 -5.70 0.54
CA SER A 79 6.94 -5.40 1.80
C SER A 79 5.92 -4.93 2.83
N ILE A 80 6.01 -5.48 4.05
CA ILE A 80 5.13 -5.13 5.16
C ILE A 80 6.01 -4.87 6.38
N ILE A 81 5.98 -3.64 6.87
CA ILE A 81 6.68 -3.16 8.05
C ILE A 81 5.60 -2.61 8.99
N MET A 82 5.25 -3.39 10.00
CA MET A 82 4.29 -2.99 11.03
C MET A 82 5.03 -2.94 12.36
N ASP A 83 4.99 -1.80 13.04
CA ASP A 83 5.57 -1.70 14.38
C ASP A 83 4.85 -2.67 15.32
N SER A 84 5.59 -3.66 15.80
CA SER A 84 5.09 -4.62 16.78
C SER A 84 5.05 -3.98 18.17
N TRP A 85 3.93 -3.33 18.50
CA TRP A 85 3.66 -2.86 19.87
C TRP A 85 3.27 -3.99 20.84
N ILE A 86 3.26 -5.26 20.40
CA ILE A 86 2.70 -6.37 21.19
C ILE A 86 3.58 -6.85 22.36
N MET A 87 4.86 -6.45 22.47
CA MET A 87 5.72 -6.91 23.58
C MET A 87 5.98 -5.92 24.72
N TRP A 88 5.74 -4.61 24.54
CA TRP A 88 6.12 -3.61 25.57
C TRP A 88 5.00 -3.29 26.57
N MET A 89 3.75 -3.65 26.31
CA MET A 89 2.65 -3.41 27.26
C MET A 89 2.38 -4.58 28.22
N ASN A 90 2.79 -5.81 27.88
CA ASN A 90 2.60 -6.98 28.75
C ASN A 90 3.74 -7.22 29.75
N SER A 91 4.79 -6.38 29.74
CA SER A 91 5.96 -6.49 30.62
C SER A 91 5.99 -5.44 31.75
N GLN A 92 4.94 -4.63 31.90
CA GLN A 92 4.84 -3.55 32.90
C GLN A 92 3.66 -3.70 33.87
N GLN A 93 3.19 -4.93 34.15
CA GLN A 93 2.32 -5.18 35.31
C GLN A 93 3.14 -5.85 36.43
N PRO A 94 3.50 -5.13 37.51
CA PRO A 94 4.03 -5.77 38.71
C PRO A 94 2.91 -6.54 39.42
N ARG A 95 3.27 -7.73 39.93
CA ARG A 95 2.44 -8.58 40.80
C ARG A 95 2.12 -7.92 42.12
#